data_AF-A0A5D2HIG7-F1
#
_entry.id   AF-A0A5D2HIG7-F1
#
_cell.length_a   1.000
_cell.length_b   1.000
_cell.length_c   1.000
_cell.angle_alpha   90.00
_cell.angle_beta   90.00
_cell.angle_gamma   90.00
#
_symmetry.space_group_name_H-M   'P 1'
#
loop_
_entity.id
_entity.type
_entity.pdbx_description
1 polymer ?
#
loop_
_entity_poly.entity_id
_entity_poly.type
_entity_poly.pdbx_seq_one_letter_code
_entity_poly.pdbx_strand_id
1 'polypeptide(L)'
;MVIKIVCLRCRQKLTAPAYAEKITCGKCGEVNPIIKKPSPATSLEQGKISKPMEKLKKLLLGNTQRLSDSSGSSSSPPSKLCALDESGNQPPAKKRAVLCGVSYKKWKYKLKGTINDVMNMKTLLTQTYGFLERNILVLTEEESDTRLIPTKANIETCLKWLVNGCQKGDSLVFYYSGHGLRQPDFNQDERDGFDETICPVDFLREGMIVDNDIYATIVKPLSEGVTLHAIVDACHSGTILDLEHVYERDKRMWVDNSPPSGVRKKTSGGIAYFISACEDNQIAADTSALNSKTMNGAMTYILIDVVRGNLNITYGDLLDQLRRELKMPTNKDGLVVQEY
;
A
#
# COMPACT_ATOMS: atom_id res chain seq x y z
N MET A 1 36.49 21.48 -0.78
CA MET A 1 35.23 20.89 -1.28
C MET A 1 34.06 21.55 -0.58
N VAL A 2 32.98 21.82 -1.31
CA VAL A 2 31.80 22.51 -0.78
C VAL A 2 30.57 21.65 -1.06
N ILE A 3 29.73 21.45 -0.05
CA ILE A 3 28.54 20.59 -0.13
C ILE A 3 27.32 21.50 -0.26
N LYS A 4 26.45 21.18 -1.22
CA LYS A 4 25.16 21.85 -1.40
C LYS A 4 24.10 21.05 -0.66
N ILE A 5 23.37 21.70 0.22
CA ILE A 5 22.25 21.11 0.96
C ILE A 5 21.02 22.03 0.86
N VAL A 6 19.85 21.52 1.22
CA VAL A 6 18.59 22.29 1.18
C VAL A 6 18.08 22.46 2.61
N CYS A 7 17.70 23.68 2.97
CA CYS A 7 17.13 23.96 4.29
C CYS A 7 15.86 23.13 4.53
N LEU A 8 15.79 22.41 5.65
CA LEU A 8 14.67 21.55 6.03
C LEU A 8 13.35 22.33 6.26
N ARG A 9 13.44 23.58 6.73
CA ARG A 9 12.28 24.44 6.95
C ARG A 9 11.82 25.20 5.70
N CYS A 10 12.68 26.05 5.11
CA CYS A 10 12.27 26.99 4.05
C CYS A 10 12.73 26.60 2.64
N ARG A 11 13.36 25.44 2.47
CA ARG A 11 13.85 24.91 1.19
C ARG A 11 14.88 25.79 0.45
N GLN A 12 15.44 26.81 1.11
CA GLN A 12 16.56 27.59 0.58
C GLN A 12 17.77 26.69 0.34
N LYS A 13 18.41 26.82 -0.83
CA LYS A 13 19.69 26.15 -1.12
C LYS A 13 20.79 26.77 -0.27
N LEU A 14 21.51 25.94 0.46
CA LEU A 14 22.62 26.31 1.33
C LEU A 14 23.91 25.68 0.83
N THR A 15 25.01 26.33 1.12
CA THR A 15 26.35 25.94 0.68
C THR A 15 27.23 25.90 1.93
N ALA A 16 27.79 24.74 2.25
CA ALA A 16 28.59 24.54 3.45
C ALA A 16 29.96 23.94 3.12
N PRO A 17 31.04 24.27 3.87
CA PRO A 17 32.31 23.59 3.74
C PRO A 17 32.15 22.09 4.01
N ALA A 18 32.88 21.23 3.29
CA ALA A 18 32.74 19.77 3.43
C ALA A 18 33.10 19.21 4.83
N TYR A 19 33.79 19.99 5.66
CA TYR A 19 34.10 19.63 7.04
C TYR A 19 32.99 20.02 8.03
N ALA A 20 32.05 20.91 7.66
CA ALA A 20 31.00 21.39 8.55
C ALA A 20 30.02 20.26 8.92
N GLU A 21 29.67 20.15 10.20
CA GLU A 21 28.72 19.15 10.72
C GLU A 21 27.28 19.68 10.72
N LYS A 22 27.10 21.00 10.73
CA LYS A 22 25.81 21.68 10.70
C LYS A 22 25.94 23.06 10.05
N ILE A 23 24.85 23.57 9.48
CA ILE A 23 24.76 24.93 8.93
C ILE A 23 23.40 25.56 9.24
N THR A 24 23.45 26.81 9.71
CA THR A 24 22.24 27.58 10.00
C THR A 24 21.75 28.28 8.73
N CYS A 25 20.45 28.16 8.44
CA CYS A 25 19.83 28.82 7.30
C CYS A 25 19.72 30.33 7.56
N GLY A 26 20.41 31.14 6.75
CA GLY A 26 20.32 32.60 6.85
C GLY A 26 18.94 33.20 6.57
N LYS A 27 18.01 32.43 5.97
CA LYS A 27 16.65 32.90 5.65
C LYS A 27 15.65 32.66 6.78
N CYS A 28 15.72 31.54 7.48
CA CYS A 28 14.71 31.14 8.47
C CYS A 28 15.27 30.70 9.82
N GLY A 29 16.59 30.79 10.02
CA GLY A 29 17.27 30.44 11.27
C GLY A 29 17.38 28.95 11.58
N GLU A 30 16.89 28.06 10.71
CA GLU A 30 16.87 26.61 10.94
C GLU A 30 18.29 26.02 10.91
N VAL A 31 18.63 25.14 11.85
CA VAL A 31 19.94 24.47 11.92
C VAL A 31 19.86 23.14 11.17
N ASN A 32 20.63 23.00 10.10
CA ASN A 32 20.59 21.84 9.21
C ASN A 32 21.83 20.96 9.42
N PRO A 33 21.69 19.69 9.84
CA PRO A 33 22.83 18.78 9.99
C PRO A 33 23.37 18.34 8.62
N ILE A 34 24.69 18.14 8.54
CA ILE A 34 25.39 17.68 7.32
C ILE A 34 25.86 16.25 7.57
N ILE A 35 25.13 15.28 7.03
CA ILE A 35 25.38 13.84 7.22
C ILE A 35 26.41 13.36 6.19
N LYS A 36 27.59 12.93 6.67
CA LYS A 36 28.63 12.31 5.82
C LYS A 36 28.29 10.82 5.62
N LYS A 37 28.34 10.32 4.39
CA LYS A 37 28.18 8.87 4.11
C LYS A 37 29.38 8.10 4.69
N PRO A 38 29.18 6.99 5.42
CA PRO A 38 30.29 6.15 5.86
C PRO A 38 30.89 5.36 4.69
N SER A 39 32.22 5.27 4.65
CA SER A 39 32.99 4.44 3.73
C SER A 39 33.00 2.96 4.18
N PRO A 40 33.02 1.99 3.25
CA PRO A 40 32.80 0.58 3.57
C PRO A 40 34.08 -0.09 4.12
N ALA A 41 33.96 -0.79 5.24
CA ALA A 41 35.00 -1.64 5.82
C ALA A 41 34.79 -3.11 5.42
N THR A 42 35.92 -3.81 5.31
CA THR A 42 36.15 -5.15 4.75
C THR A 42 35.61 -6.33 5.57
N SER A 43 35.32 -7.39 4.81
CA SER A 43 34.80 -8.74 5.09
C SER A 43 35.34 -9.54 6.28
N LEU A 44 34.47 -10.36 6.87
CA LEU A 44 34.76 -11.76 7.27
C LEU A 44 33.47 -12.61 7.27
N GLU A 45 33.59 -13.82 6.73
CA GLU A 45 32.54 -14.79 6.43
C GLU A 45 31.98 -15.51 7.68
N GLN A 46 30.72 -15.96 7.61
CA GLN A 46 30.29 -17.36 7.83
C GLN A 46 28.76 -17.53 7.77
N GLY A 47 28.30 -18.62 7.14
CA GLY A 47 27.08 -19.33 7.54
C GLY A 47 25.84 -19.15 6.66
N LYS A 48 25.44 -20.23 5.98
CA LYS A 48 24.33 -20.34 5.02
C LYS A 48 22.95 -20.18 5.68
N ILE A 49 22.07 -19.44 4.98
CA ILE A 49 20.64 -19.67 4.63
C ILE A 49 19.96 -18.30 4.64
N SER A 50 19.84 -17.66 3.47
CA SER A 50 18.91 -16.55 3.30
C SER A 50 18.38 -16.55 1.87
N LYS A 51 17.06 -16.68 1.73
CA LYS A 51 16.36 -16.34 0.49
C LYS A 51 16.74 -14.89 0.14
N PRO A 52 17.10 -14.58 -1.12
CA PRO A 52 17.52 -13.23 -1.48
C PRO A 52 16.38 -12.24 -1.27
N MET A 53 16.69 -11.12 -0.60
CA MET A 53 15.78 -9.99 -0.35
C MET A 53 15.16 -9.49 -1.67
N GLU A 54 13.85 -9.65 -1.82
CA GLU A 54 13.08 -9.23 -2.99
C GLU A 54 13.03 -7.68 -3.07
N LYS A 55 13.34 -7.16 -4.26
CA LYS A 55 13.37 -5.73 -4.57
C LYS A 55 12.02 -5.36 -5.20
N LEU A 56 11.37 -4.31 -4.71
CA LEU A 56 10.06 -3.84 -5.18
C LEU A 56 9.98 -3.63 -6.71
N LYS A 57 11.12 -3.37 -7.37
CA LYS A 57 11.23 -3.20 -8.83
C LYS A 57 11.00 -4.46 -9.66
N LYS A 58 11.49 -5.62 -9.21
CA LYS A 58 11.52 -6.84 -10.06
C LYS A 58 10.13 -7.47 -10.24
N LEU A 59 9.21 -7.20 -9.32
CA LEU A 59 7.86 -7.75 -9.31
C LEU A 59 6.85 -6.90 -10.10
N LEU A 60 7.12 -5.60 -10.30
CA LEU A 60 6.21 -4.67 -11.00
C LEU A 60 6.58 -4.40 -12.46
N LEU A 61 7.67 -4.97 -12.99
CA LEU A 61 8.05 -4.85 -14.41
C LEU A 61 8.12 -6.24 -15.07
N GLY A 62 7.00 -6.70 -15.63
CA GLY A 62 6.99 -7.85 -16.54
C GLY A 62 7.80 -7.55 -17.82
N ASN A 63 8.57 -8.54 -18.27
CA ASN A 63 9.47 -8.48 -19.43
C ASN A 63 8.86 -7.73 -20.63
N THR A 64 9.47 -6.62 -21.01
CA THR A 64 9.20 -5.94 -22.28
C THR A 64 10.00 -6.60 -23.40
N GLN A 65 9.35 -7.45 -24.20
CA GLN A 65 9.84 -7.71 -25.56
C GLN A 65 9.33 -6.60 -26.48
N ARG A 66 10.26 -6.00 -27.23
CA ARG A 66 10.00 -4.98 -28.24
C ARG A 66 9.12 -5.58 -29.34
N LEU A 67 7.99 -4.93 -29.62
CA LEU A 67 7.24 -5.11 -30.86
C LEU A 67 7.39 -3.84 -31.69
N SER A 68 7.78 -4.04 -32.94
CA SER A 68 8.05 -3.06 -33.98
C SER A 68 6.77 -2.43 -34.54
N ASP A 69 6.92 -1.18 -34.98
CA ASP A 69 5.90 -0.32 -35.58
C ASP A 69 5.22 -0.90 -36.84
N SER A 70 3.91 -0.65 -36.96
CA SER A 70 3.29 -0.34 -38.26
C SER A 70 1.92 0.37 -38.10
N SER A 71 1.88 1.61 -38.60
CA SER A 71 0.78 2.33 -39.29
C SER A 71 -0.65 2.35 -38.72
N GLY A 72 -0.99 3.50 -38.12
CA GLY A 72 -2.09 4.41 -38.53
C GLY A 72 -3.53 3.90 -38.70
N SER A 73 -4.43 4.36 -37.82
CA SER A 73 -5.69 5.01 -38.25
C SER A 73 -6.26 5.87 -37.12
N SER A 74 -6.83 7.01 -37.51
CA SER A 74 -7.49 7.97 -36.65
C SER A 74 -8.85 7.44 -36.17
N SER A 75 -9.06 7.38 -34.86
CA SER A 75 -10.41 7.30 -34.29
C SER A 75 -10.46 8.07 -32.98
N SER A 76 -11.53 8.86 -32.84
CA SER A 76 -11.96 9.66 -31.69
C SER A 76 -11.80 8.94 -30.35
N PRO A 77 -11.63 9.65 -29.22
CA PRO A 77 -11.46 9.02 -27.92
C PRO A 77 -12.75 8.25 -27.54
N PRO A 78 -12.67 6.95 -27.18
CA PRO A 78 -13.84 6.23 -26.72
C PRO A 78 -14.28 6.80 -25.37
N SER A 79 -15.58 7.05 -25.24
CA SER A 79 -16.26 7.26 -23.97
C SER A 79 -15.78 6.25 -22.93
N LYS A 80 -15.54 6.69 -21.68
CA LYS A 80 -15.14 5.84 -20.54
C LYS A 80 -16.11 4.65 -20.38
N LEU A 81 -15.89 3.54 -21.07
CA LEU A 81 -16.51 2.27 -20.72
C LEU A 81 -15.85 1.80 -19.43
N CYS A 82 -16.67 1.38 -18.46
CA CYS A 82 -16.17 0.83 -17.22
C CYS A 82 -15.49 -0.51 -17.53
N ALA A 83 -14.30 -0.77 -17.00
CA ALA A 83 -13.61 -2.05 -17.21
C ALA A 83 -14.39 -3.26 -16.64
N LEU A 84 -15.45 -2.99 -15.87
CA LEU A 84 -16.46 -3.97 -15.44
C LEU A 84 -17.29 -4.51 -16.62
N ASP A 85 -17.44 -3.74 -17.70
CA ASP A 85 -18.27 -4.07 -18.86
C ASP A 85 -17.52 -4.90 -19.94
N GLU A 86 -16.17 -4.91 -19.94
CA GLU A 86 -15.36 -5.63 -20.94
C GLU A 86 -15.16 -7.14 -20.65
N SER A 87 -15.97 -7.72 -19.76
CA SER A 87 -15.87 -9.13 -19.37
C SER A 87 -16.49 -10.04 -20.44
N GLY A 88 -15.75 -10.35 -21.50
CA GLY A 88 -16.20 -11.41 -22.42
C GLY A 88 -15.24 -11.90 -23.49
N ASN A 89 -14.29 -11.10 -24.00
CA ASN A 89 -13.60 -11.48 -25.25
C ASN A 89 -12.11 -11.15 -25.33
N GLN A 90 -11.48 -10.67 -24.26
CA GLN A 90 -10.04 -10.39 -24.22
C GLN A 90 -9.41 -10.96 -22.95
N PRO A 91 -8.17 -11.48 -23.00
CA PRO A 91 -7.47 -11.94 -21.81
C PRO A 91 -7.30 -10.76 -20.84
N PRO A 92 -7.44 -10.99 -19.52
CA PRO A 92 -7.26 -9.94 -18.53
C PRO A 92 -5.90 -9.27 -18.65
N ALA A 93 -5.84 -7.98 -18.35
CA ALA A 93 -4.58 -7.26 -18.40
C ALA A 93 -3.60 -7.78 -17.32
N LYS A 94 -2.32 -7.87 -17.70
CA LYS A 94 -1.23 -8.28 -16.79
C LYS A 94 -1.02 -7.37 -15.59
N LYS A 95 -1.52 -6.14 -15.65
CA LYS A 95 -1.43 -5.15 -14.57
C LYS A 95 -2.81 -4.57 -14.32
N ARG A 96 -3.38 -4.87 -13.15
CA ARG A 96 -4.71 -4.40 -12.74
C ARG A 96 -4.68 -3.84 -11.33
N ALA A 97 -5.50 -2.82 -11.09
CA ALA A 97 -5.61 -2.25 -9.76
C ALA A 97 -7.04 -1.89 -9.40
N VAL A 98 -7.36 -2.04 -8.11
CA VAL A 98 -8.57 -1.49 -7.49
C VAL A 98 -8.12 -0.49 -6.44
N LEU A 99 -8.50 0.78 -6.60
CA LEU A 99 -8.17 1.87 -5.69
C LEU A 99 -9.46 2.40 -5.07
N CYS A 100 -9.61 2.27 -3.76
CA CYS A 100 -10.83 2.61 -3.05
C CYS A 100 -10.56 3.71 -2.02
N GLY A 101 -11.32 4.79 -2.09
CA GLY A 101 -11.23 5.93 -1.17
C GLY A 101 -12.60 6.27 -0.63
N VAL A 102 -12.80 6.10 0.68
CA VAL A 102 -14.09 6.34 1.34
C VAL A 102 -13.96 7.58 2.23
N SER A 103 -14.72 8.64 1.93
CA SER A 103 -14.65 9.91 2.70
C SER A 103 -15.80 10.06 3.70
N TYR A 104 -16.88 9.29 3.57
CA TYR A 104 -18.07 9.32 4.43
C TYR A 104 -18.70 10.73 4.47
N LYS A 105 -18.83 11.39 3.31
CA LYS A 105 -19.16 12.84 3.22
C LYS A 105 -20.43 13.24 3.96
N LYS A 106 -21.39 12.32 4.08
CA LYS A 106 -22.70 12.51 4.70
C LYS A 106 -22.68 12.32 6.23
N TRP A 107 -21.54 11.97 6.82
CA TRP A 107 -21.45 11.53 8.21
C TRP A 107 -20.59 12.46 9.08
N LYS A 108 -20.83 12.40 10.40
CA LYS A 108 -20.10 13.18 11.41
C LYS A 108 -18.59 12.87 11.42
N TYR A 109 -18.22 11.63 11.12
CA TYR A 109 -16.84 11.13 11.09
C TYR A 109 -16.26 11.12 9.68
N LYS A 110 -16.55 12.15 8.88
CA LYS A 110 -15.99 12.25 7.53
C LYS A 110 -14.47 12.35 7.55
N LEU A 111 -13.84 11.67 6.60
CA LEU A 111 -12.42 11.78 6.36
C LEU A 111 -12.15 12.82 5.26
N LYS A 112 -11.03 13.51 5.40
CA LYS A 112 -10.50 14.39 4.36
C LYS A 112 -9.23 13.74 3.81
N GLY A 113 -9.02 13.84 2.51
CA GLY A 113 -7.79 13.36 1.88
C GLY A 113 -7.89 12.00 1.20
N THR A 114 -8.84 11.13 1.56
CA THR A 114 -8.92 9.76 1.02
C THR A 114 -9.01 9.72 -0.52
N ILE A 115 -9.76 10.65 -1.13
CA ILE A 115 -9.82 10.81 -2.59
C ILE A 115 -8.48 11.27 -3.17
N ASN A 116 -7.82 12.23 -2.52
CA ASN A 116 -6.50 12.69 -2.94
C ASN A 116 -5.45 11.56 -2.86
N ASP A 117 -5.53 10.72 -1.83
CA ASP A 117 -4.64 9.58 -1.63
C ASP A 117 -4.81 8.53 -2.74
N VAL A 118 -6.07 8.20 -3.07
CA VAL A 118 -6.42 7.37 -4.25
C VAL A 118 -5.86 7.96 -5.54
N MET A 119 -6.00 9.26 -5.76
CA MET A 119 -5.51 9.90 -6.99
C MET A 119 -3.98 9.94 -7.05
N ASN A 120 -3.31 10.11 -5.92
CA ASN A 120 -1.85 10.02 -5.83
C ASN A 120 -1.38 8.60 -6.13
N MET A 121 -2.07 7.58 -5.60
CA MET A 121 -1.77 6.17 -5.88
C MET A 121 -2.00 5.85 -7.36
N LYS A 122 -3.12 6.29 -7.95
CA LYS A 122 -3.40 6.15 -9.39
C LYS A 122 -2.28 6.76 -10.24
N THR A 123 -1.84 7.96 -9.87
CA THR A 123 -0.73 8.67 -10.54
C THR A 123 0.57 7.90 -10.41
N LEU A 124 0.88 7.34 -9.24
CA LEU A 124 2.05 6.49 -9.04
C LEU A 124 2.01 5.26 -9.95
N LEU A 125 0.91 4.50 -9.95
CA LEU A 125 0.76 3.29 -10.74
C LEU A 125 0.87 3.54 -12.24
N THR A 126 0.22 4.60 -12.73
CA THR A 126 0.21 4.94 -14.15
C THR A 126 1.57 5.48 -14.62
N GLN A 127 2.11 6.49 -13.92
CA GLN A 127 3.30 7.21 -14.38
C GLN A 127 4.61 6.50 -14.07
N THR A 128 4.66 5.72 -12.98
CA THR A 128 5.90 5.07 -12.51
C THR A 128 5.92 3.58 -12.82
N TYR A 129 4.79 2.90 -12.64
CA TYR A 129 4.72 1.44 -12.77
C TYR A 129 4.02 0.98 -14.06
N GLY A 130 3.59 1.89 -14.93
CA GLY A 130 3.07 1.57 -16.26
C GLY A 130 1.75 0.78 -16.23
N PHE A 131 0.92 0.97 -15.20
CA PHE A 131 -0.47 0.51 -15.24
C PHE A 131 -1.25 1.37 -16.25
N LEU A 132 -2.02 0.73 -17.13
CA LEU A 132 -2.89 1.48 -18.04
C LEU A 132 -4.12 1.96 -17.28
N GLU A 133 -4.56 3.19 -17.54
CA GLU A 133 -5.70 3.78 -16.82
C GLU A 133 -6.97 2.94 -16.94
N ARG A 134 -7.22 2.31 -18.11
CA ARG A 134 -8.35 1.39 -18.32
C ARG A 134 -8.30 0.11 -17.48
N ASN A 135 -7.14 -0.23 -16.90
CA ASN A 135 -6.98 -1.41 -16.04
C ASN A 135 -6.98 -1.04 -14.55
N ILE A 136 -7.38 0.20 -14.21
CA ILE A 136 -7.49 0.67 -12.83
C ILE A 136 -8.94 1.01 -12.57
N LEU A 137 -9.57 0.27 -11.67
CA LEU A 137 -10.88 0.65 -11.11
C LEU A 137 -10.64 1.58 -9.94
N VAL A 138 -11.30 2.74 -9.98
CA VAL A 138 -11.27 3.74 -8.91
C VAL A 138 -12.65 3.81 -8.30
N LEU A 139 -12.75 3.61 -6.99
CA LEU A 139 -13.99 3.72 -6.24
C LEU A 139 -13.91 4.90 -5.29
N THR A 140 -14.74 5.92 -5.51
CA THR A 140 -14.88 7.08 -4.61
C THR A 140 -16.31 7.61 -4.63
N GLU A 141 -16.70 8.36 -3.59
CA GLU A 141 -18.01 9.04 -3.55
C GLU A 141 -18.16 10.18 -4.61
N GLU A 142 -17.12 10.47 -5.40
CA GLU A 142 -17.14 11.48 -6.48
C GLU A 142 -17.28 10.87 -7.88
N GLU A 143 -17.26 9.55 -8.00
CA GLU A 143 -17.43 8.89 -9.29
C GLU A 143 -18.84 9.11 -9.85
N SER A 144 -18.92 9.38 -11.15
CA SER A 144 -20.20 9.59 -11.84
C SER A 144 -20.96 8.28 -12.09
N ASP A 145 -20.23 7.17 -12.24
CA ASP A 145 -20.82 5.83 -12.37
C ASP A 145 -21.14 5.30 -10.97
N THR A 146 -22.41 4.99 -10.72
CA THR A 146 -22.88 4.49 -9.42
C THR A 146 -22.26 3.15 -9.03
N ARG A 147 -21.77 2.38 -9.99
CA ARG A 147 -21.05 1.10 -9.78
C ARG A 147 -19.65 1.31 -9.21
N LEU A 148 -19.13 2.54 -9.29
CA LEU A 148 -17.83 2.94 -8.76
C LEU A 148 -17.96 3.75 -7.46
N ILE A 149 -19.17 3.88 -6.90
CA ILE A 149 -19.32 4.36 -5.52
C ILE A 149 -18.89 3.23 -4.57
N PRO A 150 -18.11 3.49 -3.50
CA PRO A 150 -17.54 2.44 -2.64
C PRO A 150 -18.56 1.88 -1.64
N THR A 151 -19.66 1.31 -2.15
CA THR A 151 -20.60 0.49 -1.38
C THR A 151 -20.00 -0.89 -1.13
N LYS A 152 -20.52 -1.62 -0.13
CA LYS A 152 -20.06 -2.98 0.17
C LYS A 152 -20.06 -3.87 -1.07
N ALA A 153 -21.22 -3.93 -1.75
CA ALA A 153 -21.40 -4.74 -2.95
C ALA A 153 -20.46 -4.34 -4.11
N ASN A 154 -20.23 -3.04 -4.30
CA ASN A 154 -19.35 -2.57 -5.38
C ASN A 154 -17.88 -2.86 -5.09
N ILE A 155 -17.43 -2.70 -3.83
CA ILE A 155 -16.07 -3.06 -3.42
C ILE A 155 -15.85 -4.56 -3.66
N GLU A 156 -16.74 -5.42 -3.15
CA GLU A 156 -16.65 -6.87 -3.36
C GLU A 156 -16.63 -7.26 -4.84
N THR A 157 -17.47 -6.61 -5.66
CA THR A 157 -17.50 -6.83 -7.11
C THR A 157 -16.19 -6.45 -7.78
N CYS A 158 -15.61 -5.30 -7.42
CA CYS A 158 -14.33 -4.84 -7.96
C CYS A 158 -13.16 -5.72 -7.49
N LEU A 159 -13.18 -6.21 -6.25
CA LEU A 159 -12.20 -7.17 -5.74
C LEU A 159 -12.26 -8.49 -6.51
N LYS A 160 -13.45 -9.01 -6.80
CA LYS A 160 -13.62 -10.19 -7.67
C LYS A 160 -13.08 -9.93 -9.08
N TRP A 161 -13.35 -8.75 -9.65
CA TRP A 161 -12.79 -8.34 -10.95
C TRP A 161 -11.26 -8.29 -10.94
N LEU A 162 -10.65 -7.83 -9.84
CA LEU A 162 -9.19 -7.70 -9.71
C LEU A 162 -8.49 -9.03 -9.93
N VAL A 163 -9.01 -10.10 -9.34
CA VAL A 163 -8.43 -11.45 -9.41
C VAL A 163 -9.00 -12.32 -10.53
N ASN A 164 -10.05 -11.88 -11.22
CA ASN A 164 -10.70 -12.70 -12.24
C ASN A 164 -9.71 -13.07 -13.37
N GLY A 165 -9.63 -14.36 -13.69
CA GLY A 165 -8.80 -14.87 -14.78
C GLY A 165 -7.30 -14.59 -14.65
N CYS A 166 -6.76 -14.42 -13.43
CA CYS A 166 -5.32 -14.17 -13.25
C CYS A 166 -4.44 -15.28 -13.83
N GLN A 167 -3.34 -14.87 -14.44
CA GLN A 167 -2.35 -15.74 -15.05
C GLN A 167 -0.95 -15.46 -14.51
N LYS A 168 -0.05 -16.43 -14.69
CA LYS A 168 1.36 -16.31 -14.31
C LYS A 168 1.98 -15.04 -14.92
N GLY A 169 2.57 -14.21 -14.06
CA GLY A 169 3.16 -12.92 -14.41
C GLY A 169 2.23 -11.71 -14.24
N ASP A 170 1.00 -11.92 -13.78
CA ASP A 170 0.08 -10.84 -13.43
C ASP A 170 0.52 -10.11 -12.15
N SER A 171 0.34 -8.79 -12.14
CA SER A 171 0.68 -7.89 -11.06
C SER A 171 -0.56 -7.07 -10.67
N LEU A 172 -1.07 -7.34 -9.49
CA LEU A 172 -2.31 -6.80 -8.96
C LEU A 172 -2.02 -5.79 -7.85
N VAL A 173 -2.81 -4.73 -7.78
CA VAL A 173 -2.76 -3.76 -6.68
C VAL A 173 -4.15 -3.56 -6.09
N PHE A 174 -4.26 -3.72 -4.78
CA PHE A 174 -5.41 -3.26 -4.01
C PHE A 174 -4.96 -2.10 -3.12
N TYR A 175 -5.64 -0.96 -3.20
CA TYR A 175 -5.40 0.18 -2.33
C TYR A 175 -6.69 0.60 -1.67
N TYR A 176 -6.66 0.79 -0.35
CA TYR A 176 -7.78 1.31 0.42
C TYR A 176 -7.35 2.47 1.31
N SER A 177 -8.15 3.54 1.31
CA SER A 177 -8.03 4.67 2.24
C SER A 177 -9.40 5.00 2.80
N GLY A 178 -9.57 4.87 4.12
CA GLY A 178 -10.88 4.96 4.76
C GLY A 178 -10.84 4.64 6.25
N HIS A 179 -12.01 4.36 6.83
CA HIS A 179 -12.09 3.85 8.20
C HIS A 179 -11.84 2.35 8.22
N GLY A 180 -11.08 1.93 9.22
CA GLY A 180 -10.99 0.54 9.64
C GLY A 180 -11.50 0.42 11.08
N LEU A 181 -12.20 -0.67 11.35
CA LEU A 181 -12.80 -0.99 12.65
C LEU A 181 -12.53 -2.46 12.96
N ARG A 182 -12.80 -2.85 14.21
CA ARG A 182 -12.66 -4.23 14.69
C ARG A 182 -14.02 -4.79 15.07
N GLN A 183 -14.23 -6.08 14.88
CA GLN A 183 -15.39 -6.79 15.43
C GLN A 183 -14.93 -8.07 16.16
N PRO A 184 -15.68 -8.59 17.15
CA PRO A 184 -15.32 -9.83 17.81
C PRO A 184 -15.17 -10.97 16.80
N ASP A 185 -14.07 -11.72 16.90
CA ASP A 185 -13.83 -12.91 16.10
C ASP A 185 -14.68 -14.08 16.66
N PHE A 186 -15.52 -14.66 15.80
CA PHE A 186 -16.37 -15.80 16.14
C PHE A 186 -15.80 -17.15 15.71
N ASN A 187 -14.78 -17.14 14.85
CA ASN A 187 -14.13 -18.32 14.28
C ASN A 187 -12.83 -18.70 15.03
N GLN A 188 -12.34 -17.81 15.90
CA GLN A 188 -11.14 -17.99 16.73
C GLN A 188 -9.87 -18.23 15.90
N ASP A 189 -9.80 -17.58 14.73
CA ASP A 189 -8.63 -17.59 13.87
C ASP A 189 -7.74 -16.35 14.04
N GLU A 190 -8.10 -15.40 14.91
CA GLU A 190 -7.29 -14.23 15.23
C GLU A 190 -6.56 -14.31 16.58
N ARG A 191 -5.33 -13.77 16.62
CA ARG A 191 -4.46 -13.84 17.81
C ARG A 191 -4.96 -13.03 18.99
N ASP A 192 -5.66 -11.93 18.71
CA ASP A 192 -6.18 -11.02 19.72
C ASP A 192 -7.71 -11.08 19.85
N GLY A 193 -8.36 -11.97 19.10
CA GLY A 193 -9.78 -12.27 19.19
C GLY A 193 -10.71 -11.25 18.52
N PHE A 194 -10.21 -10.45 17.57
CA PHE A 194 -11.05 -9.55 16.77
C PHE A 194 -10.67 -9.57 15.29
N ASP A 195 -11.66 -9.74 14.41
CA ASP A 195 -11.50 -9.53 12.96
C ASP A 195 -11.26 -8.03 12.68
N GLU A 196 -10.31 -7.75 11.80
CA GLU A 196 -10.12 -6.42 11.23
C GLU A 196 -11.09 -6.20 10.06
N THR A 197 -11.53 -4.96 9.89
CA THR A 197 -12.52 -4.63 8.87
C THR A 197 -12.21 -3.34 8.15
N ILE A 198 -12.63 -3.26 6.87
CA ILE A 198 -12.75 -2.00 6.15
C ILE A 198 -14.21 -1.56 6.12
N CYS A 199 -14.44 -0.24 6.14
CA CYS A 199 -15.79 0.33 6.17
C CYS A 199 -16.20 0.87 4.79
N PRO A 200 -17.11 0.23 4.06
CA PRO A 200 -17.77 0.82 2.89
C PRO A 200 -18.54 2.10 3.22
N VAL A 201 -18.97 2.88 2.23
CA VAL A 201 -19.75 4.11 2.47
C VAL A 201 -21.10 3.84 3.13
N ASP A 202 -21.65 2.64 2.94
CA ASP A 202 -22.94 2.17 3.45
C ASP A 202 -22.80 1.15 4.60
N PHE A 203 -21.64 1.11 5.26
CA PHE A 203 -21.35 0.14 6.33
C PHE A 203 -22.34 0.14 7.50
N LEU A 204 -22.99 1.27 7.79
CA LEU A 204 -24.04 1.35 8.82
C LEU A 204 -25.32 0.57 8.47
N ARG A 205 -25.54 0.30 7.18
CA ARG A 205 -26.70 -0.42 6.66
C ARG A 205 -26.36 -1.84 6.22
N GLU A 206 -25.26 -2.00 5.49
CA GLU A 206 -24.85 -3.27 4.88
C GLU A 206 -23.75 -4.01 5.67
N GLY A 207 -23.28 -3.41 6.76
CA GLY A 207 -22.17 -3.92 7.56
C GLY A 207 -20.80 -3.63 6.96
N MET A 208 -19.76 -4.00 7.71
CA MET A 208 -18.36 -3.86 7.32
C MET A 208 -17.96 -5.02 6.38
N ILE A 209 -16.76 -4.93 5.78
CA ILE A 209 -16.12 -6.06 5.07
C ILE A 209 -14.98 -6.54 5.97
N VAL A 210 -15.02 -7.82 6.35
CA VAL A 210 -14.05 -8.45 7.27
C VAL A 210 -12.83 -8.96 6.51
N ASP A 211 -11.68 -9.00 7.17
CA ASP A 211 -10.42 -9.58 6.69
C ASP A 211 -10.59 -10.95 6.03
N ASN A 212 -11.36 -11.85 6.64
CA ASN A 212 -11.68 -13.18 6.16
C ASN A 212 -12.32 -13.16 4.74
N ASP A 213 -13.22 -12.21 4.48
CA ASP A 213 -13.85 -12.04 3.17
C ASP A 213 -12.86 -11.46 2.14
N ILE A 214 -11.99 -10.54 2.58
CA ILE A 214 -10.94 -9.96 1.72
C ILE A 214 -9.94 -11.06 1.34
N TYR A 215 -9.44 -11.82 2.33
CA TYR A 215 -8.55 -12.96 2.14
C TYR A 215 -9.16 -13.97 1.16
N ALA A 216 -10.41 -14.39 1.39
CA ALA A 216 -11.09 -15.36 0.53
C ALA A 216 -11.26 -14.85 -0.91
N THR A 217 -11.49 -13.54 -1.07
CA THR A 217 -11.76 -12.92 -2.37
C THR A 217 -10.48 -12.65 -3.17
N ILE A 218 -9.41 -12.12 -2.57
CA ILE A 218 -8.24 -11.64 -3.33
C ILE A 218 -6.90 -12.30 -3.00
N VAL A 219 -6.78 -13.00 -1.86
CA VAL A 219 -5.51 -13.66 -1.47
C VAL A 219 -5.55 -15.14 -1.81
N LYS A 220 -6.58 -15.86 -1.34
CA LYS A 220 -6.75 -17.29 -1.61
C LYS A 220 -6.67 -17.69 -3.09
N PRO A 221 -7.29 -16.97 -4.05
CA PRO A 221 -7.29 -17.39 -5.46
C PRO A 221 -6.00 -17.09 -6.24
N LEU A 222 -5.00 -16.46 -5.62
CA LEU A 222 -3.75 -16.12 -6.31
C LEU A 222 -2.99 -17.39 -6.71
N SER A 223 -2.89 -17.63 -8.02
CA SER A 223 -2.20 -18.77 -8.61
C SER A 223 -0.71 -18.51 -8.81
N GLU A 224 0.06 -19.58 -9.09
CA GLU A 224 1.53 -19.50 -9.21
C GLU A 224 2.00 -18.37 -10.15
N GLY A 225 2.87 -17.51 -9.62
CA GLY A 225 3.48 -16.40 -10.34
C GLY A 225 2.57 -15.19 -10.53
N VAL A 226 1.38 -15.17 -9.93
CA VAL A 226 0.60 -13.94 -9.71
C VAL A 226 1.13 -13.24 -8.47
N THR A 227 1.23 -11.90 -8.52
CA THR A 227 1.62 -11.10 -7.36
C THR A 227 0.57 -10.05 -7.04
N LEU A 228 0.08 -10.04 -5.79
CA LEU A 228 -0.78 -9.00 -5.24
C LEU A 228 0.03 -8.09 -4.31
N HIS A 229 -0.11 -6.77 -4.48
CA HIS A 229 0.30 -5.78 -3.49
C HIS A 229 -0.94 -5.09 -2.94
N ALA A 230 -1.22 -5.27 -1.66
CA ALA A 230 -2.27 -4.57 -0.97
C ALA A 230 -1.69 -3.50 -0.04
N ILE A 231 -2.28 -2.31 -0.08
CA ILE A 231 -1.93 -1.19 0.77
C ILE A 231 -3.20 -0.66 1.40
N VAL A 232 -3.25 -0.66 2.73
CA VAL A 232 -4.44 -0.21 3.48
C VAL A 232 -4.01 0.91 4.42
N ASP A 233 -4.51 2.12 4.14
CA ASP A 233 -4.35 3.32 4.96
C ASP A 233 -5.63 3.51 5.79
N ALA A 234 -5.72 2.73 6.87
CA ALA A 234 -6.86 2.70 7.79
C ALA A 234 -6.42 2.27 9.20
N CYS A 235 -7.06 2.80 10.24
CA CYS A 235 -6.86 2.36 11.62
C CYS A 235 -7.20 0.87 11.78
N HIS A 236 -6.50 0.14 12.66
CA HIS A 236 -6.77 -1.28 12.94
C HIS A 236 -6.78 -2.15 11.68
N SER A 237 -5.75 -2.00 10.85
CA SER A 237 -5.62 -2.78 9.61
C SER A 237 -4.38 -3.67 9.60
N GLY A 238 -3.69 -3.81 10.75
CA GLY A 238 -2.40 -4.52 10.86
C GLY A 238 -2.46 -5.96 10.38
N THR A 239 -3.62 -6.61 10.49
CA THR A 239 -3.85 -8.00 10.04
C THR A 239 -4.91 -8.13 8.94
N ILE A 240 -5.36 -7.05 8.28
CA ILE A 240 -6.52 -7.05 7.35
C ILE A 240 -6.49 -8.07 6.17
N LEU A 241 -5.33 -8.70 5.90
CA LEU A 241 -5.16 -9.73 4.86
C LEU A 241 -4.80 -11.11 5.41
N ASP A 242 -4.64 -11.26 6.73
CA ASP A 242 -4.30 -12.50 7.44
C ASP A 242 -3.14 -13.29 6.85
N LEU A 243 -2.07 -12.57 6.50
CA LEU A 243 -0.90 -13.19 5.89
C LEU A 243 -0.03 -13.89 6.95
N GLU A 244 0.47 -15.09 6.60
CA GLU A 244 1.19 -15.99 7.51
C GLU A 244 2.53 -15.42 8.00
N HIS A 245 3.15 -14.48 7.29
CA HIS A 245 4.44 -13.92 7.70
C HIS A 245 4.37 -12.41 7.91
N VAL A 246 4.99 -11.94 8.98
CA VAL A 246 5.20 -10.50 9.23
C VAL A 246 6.70 -10.19 9.19
N TYR A 247 7.06 -9.05 8.62
CA TYR A 247 8.45 -8.62 8.60
C TYR A 247 8.85 -8.04 9.96
N GLU A 248 9.70 -8.74 10.69
CA GLU A 248 10.26 -8.27 11.95
C GLU A 248 11.51 -7.42 11.69
N ARG A 249 11.34 -6.11 11.81
CA ARG A 249 12.39 -5.12 11.48
C ARG A 249 13.69 -5.35 12.23
N ASP A 250 13.62 -5.58 13.54
CA ASP A 250 14.83 -5.63 14.39
C ASP A 250 15.67 -6.88 14.08
N LYS A 251 15.03 -7.97 13.65
CA LYS A 251 15.69 -9.19 13.17
C LYS A 251 15.97 -9.16 11.66
N ARG A 252 15.46 -8.14 10.94
CA ARG A 252 15.51 -7.98 9.47
C ARG A 252 15.11 -9.26 8.73
N MET A 253 14.06 -9.93 9.21
CA MET A 253 13.61 -11.20 8.66
C MET A 253 12.10 -11.36 8.77
N TRP A 254 11.55 -12.22 7.93
CA TRP A 254 10.17 -12.66 8.02
C TRP A 254 10.01 -13.66 9.16
N VAL A 255 9.00 -13.45 10.00
CA VAL A 255 8.65 -14.33 11.11
C VAL A 255 7.22 -14.84 10.96
N ASP A 256 6.99 -16.04 11.47
CA ASP A 256 5.67 -16.68 11.48
C ASP A 256 4.68 -15.85 12.32
N ASN A 257 3.54 -15.54 11.72
CA ASN A 257 2.41 -14.84 12.30
C ASN A 257 1.15 -15.73 12.32
N SER A 258 1.29 -17.04 12.08
CA SER A 258 0.18 -17.98 12.13
C SER A 258 -0.56 -17.94 13.48
N PRO A 259 -1.90 -18.04 13.48
CA PRO A 259 -2.66 -18.03 14.73
C PRO A 259 -2.42 -19.30 15.56
N PRO A 260 -2.48 -19.22 16.90
CA PRO A 260 -2.33 -20.36 17.81
C PRO A 260 -3.33 -21.49 17.56
N SER A 261 -4.49 -21.18 16.95
CA SER A 261 -5.52 -22.16 16.58
C SER A 261 -5.04 -23.17 15.52
N GLY A 262 -3.96 -22.86 14.80
CA GLY A 262 -3.41 -23.69 13.73
C GLY A 262 -4.17 -23.58 12.40
N VAL A 263 -5.19 -22.72 12.31
CA VAL A 263 -5.85 -22.36 11.07
C VAL A 263 -4.82 -21.66 10.16
N ARG A 264 -4.63 -22.18 8.95
CA ARG A 264 -3.66 -21.64 7.99
C ARG A 264 -4.35 -21.05 6.78
N LYS A 265 -4.15 -19.75 6.57
CA LYS A 265 -4.62 -18.98 5.42
C LYS A 265 -3.51 -18.94 4.37
N LYS A 266 -3.78 -19.46 3.17
CA LYS A 266 -2.80 -19.73 2.11
C LYS A 266 -3.29 -19.25 0.75
N THR A 267 -2.36 -18.77 -0.08
CA THR A 267 -2.63 -18.55 -1.51
C THR A 267 -2.68 -19.88 -2.27
N SER A 268 -3.18 -19.85 -3.50
CA SER A 268 -3.11 -20.97 -4.45
C SER A 268 -1.76 -21.05 -5.20
N GLY A 269 -0.68 -20.56 -4.59
CA GLY A 269 0.69 -20.57 -5.11
C GLY A 269 1.21 -19.20 -5.58
N GLY A 270 0.37 -18.18 -5.61
CA GLY A 270 0.77 -16.78 -5.84
C GLY A 270 1.36 -16.13 -4.59
N ILE A 271 1.84 -14.90 -4.76
CA ILE A 271 2.47 -14.11 -3.69
C ILE A 271 1.58 -12.92 -3.36
N ALA A 272 1.35 -12.67 -2.07
CA ALA A 272 0.66 -11.47 -1.60
C ALA A 272 1.58 -10.69 -0.68
N TYR A 273 1.73 -9.38 -0.93
CA TYR A 273 2.38 -8.45 -0.03
C TYR A 273 1.36 -7.47 0.52
N PHE A 274 1.44 -7.22 1.82
CA PHE A 274 0.55 -6.27 2.49
C PHE A 274 1.36 -5.16 3.14
N ILE A 275 0.88 -3.91 3.06
CA ILE A 275 1.42 -2.77 3.80
C ILE A 275 0.26 -2.06 4.51
N SER A 276 0.30 -2.04 5.84
CA SER A 276 -0.65 -1.29 6.68
C SER A 276 -0.05 0.01 7.20
N ALA A 277 -0.85 1.07 7.22
CA ALA A 277 -0.62 2.23 8.08
C ALA A 277 -1.40 2.02 9.39
N CYS A 278 -0.76 1.57 10.46
CA CYS A 278 -1.43 1.39 11.74
C CYS A 278 -0.98 2.46 12.76
N GLU A 279 -1.89 2.93 13.61
CA GLU A 279 -1.48 3.40 14.94
C GLU A 279 -2.03 2.37 15.91
N ASP A 280 -1.15 1.49 16.42
CA ASP A 280 -1.58 0.53 17.42
C ASP A 280 -1.86 1.24 18.76
N ASN A 281 -3.00 0.86 19.34
CA ASN A 281 -3.44 1.03 20.74
C ASN A 281 -4.55 2.06 21.03
N GLN A 282 -5.51 2.31 20.13
CA GLN A 282 -6.80 2.85 20.58
C GLN A 282 -7.86 1.74 20.63
N ILE A 283 -8.48 1.56 21.78
CA ILE A 283 -9.54 0.55 21.99
C ILE A 283 -10.73 0.90 21.09
N ALA A 284 -11.14 -0.05 20.25
CA ALA A 284 -12.16 0.10 19.20
C ALA A 284 -13.62 0.17 19.72
N ALA A 285 -13.84 0.05 21.03
CA ALA A 285 -15.19 0.05 21.58
C ALA A 285 -15.87 1.43 21.54
N ASP A 286 -15.12 2.51 21.31
CA ASP A 286 -15.64 3.87 21.38
C ASP A 286 -15.56 4.62 20.05
N THR A 287 -16.51 5.55 19.90
CA THR A 287 -16.57 6.60 18.89
C THR A 287 -15.25 7.40 18.72
N SER A 288 -14.30 7.25 19.65
CA SER A 288 -12.93 7.77 19.59
C SER A 288 -12.09 7.22 18.43
N ALA A 289 -12.24 5.95 18.03
CA ALA A 289 -11.47 5.37 16.92
C ALA A 289 -11.76 6.11 15.59
N LEU A 290 -13.00 6.54 15.40
CA LEU A 290 -13.46 7.37 14.27
C LEU A 290 -13.08 8.86 14.39
N ASN A 291 -12.63 9.30 15.58
CA ASN A 291 -12.22 10.67 15.87
C ASN A 291 -10.69 10.87 15.84
N SER A 292 -9.90 9.85 15.47
CA SER A 292 -8.46 9.99 15.22
C SER A 292 -8.24 11.00 14.07
N LYS A 293 -7.98 12.26 14.45
CA LYS A 293 -8.12 13.41 13.56
C LYS A 293 -6.84 13.78 12.82
N THR A 294 -5.78 12.97 12.89
CA THR A 294 -4.44 13.54 12.76
C THR A 294 -3.45 12.86 11.82
N MET A 295 -3.73 11.73 11.17
CA MET A 295 -2.70 11.08 10.32
C MET A 295 -3.15 10.54 8.95
N ASN A 296 -4.43 10.58 8.60
CA ASN A 296 -4.93 10.00 7.35
C ASN A 296 -4.28 10.68 6.12
N GLY A 297 -3.63 9.88 5.28
CA GLY A 297 -2.94 10.31 4.06
C GLY A 297 -1.46 10.68 4.24
N ALA A 298 -0.95 10.83 5.48
CA ALA A 298 0.48 11.05 5.71
C ALA A 298 1.31 9.82 5.32
N MET A 299 0.81 8.62 5.64
CA MET A 299 1.45 7.37 5.23
C MET A 299 1.43 7.24 3.72
N THR A 300 0.27 7.42 3.07
CA THR A 300 0.18 7.31 1.61
C THR A 300 1.12 8.30 0.91
N TYR A 301 1.17 9.56 1.36
CA TYR A 301 2.08 10.55 0.77
C TYR A 301 3.55 10.13 0.89
N ILE A 302 3.97 9.73 2.10
CA ILE A 302 5.36 9.33 2.36
C ILE A 302 5.71 8.05 1.62
N LEU A 303 4.80 7.07 1.58
CA LEU A 303 4.95 5.84 0.81
C LEU A 303 5.25 6.17 -0.65
N ILE A 304 4.42 7.01 -1.26
CA ILE A 304 4.56 7.43 -2.66
C ILE A 304 5.88 8.17 -2.88
N ASP A 305 6.27 9.07 -1.98
CA ASP A 305 7.53 9.81 -2.09
C ASP A 305 8.76 8.88 -2.00
N VAL A 306 8.77 7.97 -1.03
CA VAL A 306 9.86 7.01 -0.82
C VAL A 306 10.03 6.08 -2.02
N VAL A 307 8.94 5.49 -2.52
CA VAL A 307 9.03 4.56 -3.66
C VAL A 307 9.39 5.26 -4.96
N ARG A 308 8.96 6.53 -5.16
CA ARG A 308 9.40 7.35 -6.30
C ARG A 308 10.88 7.72 -6.21
N GLY A 309 11.36 8.05 -5.01
CA GLY A 309 12.76 8.40 -4.77
C GLY A 309 13.73 7.22 -4.92
N ASN A 310 13.26 5.99 -4.65
CA ASN A 310 14.06 4.79 -4.82
C ASN A 310 13.22 3.60 -5.32
N LEU A 311 13.20 3.41 -6.64
CA LEU A 311 12.52 2.29 -7.28
C LEU A 311 13.11 0.92 -6.91
N ASN A 312 14.33 0.85 -6.35
CA ASN A 312 15.01 -0.39 -5.98
C ASN A 312 14.93 -0.70 -4.47
N ILE A 313 14.03 -0.05 -3.75
CA ILE A 313 13.89 -0.21 -2.31
C ILE A 313 13.45 -1.65 -1.96
N THR A 314 14.00 -2.19 -0.86
CA THR A 314 13.54 -3.46 -0.27
C THR A 314 12.39 -3.18 0.70
N TYR A 315 11.56 -4.17 1.04
CA TYR A 315 10.48 -3.96 2.02
C TYR A 315 11.00 -3.51 3.39
N GLY A 316 12.13 -4.07 3.84
CA GLY A 316 12.79 -3.63 5.07
C GLY A 316 13.24 -2.18 5.02
N ASP A 317 13.90 -1.77 3.94
CA ASP A 317 14.33 -0.37 3.79
C ASP A 317 13.13 0.57 3.60
N LEU A 318 12.04 0.11 2.98
CA LEU A 318 10.79 0.85 2.86
C LEU A 318 10.19 1.13 4.24
N LEU A 319 10.06 0.10 5.07
CA LEU A 319 9.62 0.23 6.45
C LEU A 319 10.50 1.19 7.25
N ASP A 320 11.83 1.04 7.16
CA ASP A 320 12.79 1.90 7.85
C ASP A 320 12.63 3.37 7.44
N GLN A 321 12.41 3.64 6.14
CA GLN A 321 12.20 5.00 5.63
C GLN A 321 10.84 5.56 6.03
N LEU A 322 9.75 4.79 5.86
CA LEU A 322 8.40 5.20 6.23
C LEU A 322 8.34 5.64 7.69
N ARG A 323 8.88 4.84 8.60
CA ARG A 323 8.91 5.15 10.04
C ARG A 323 9.71 6.40 10.37
N ARG A 324 10.86 6.58 9.71
CA ARG A 324 11.71 7.76 9.89
C ARG A 324 10.99 9.03 9.46
N GLU A 325 10.35 9.02 8.29
CA GLU A 325 9.63 10.19 7.77
C GLU A 325 8.34 10.47 8.55
N LEU A 326 7.62 9.41 9.00
CA LEU A 326 6.45 9.52 9.88
C LEU A 326 6.81 9.89 11.33
N LYS A 327 8.11 9.95 11.67
CA LYS A 327 8.62 10.21 13.02
C LYS A 327 8.03 9.27 14.08
N MET A 328 7.81 8.01 13.70
CA MET A 328 7.23 7.02 14.61
C MET A 328 8.21 6.68 15.75
N PRO A 329 7.73 6.56 17.01
CA PRO A 329 8.56 6.12 18.13
C PRO A 329 9.17 4.74 17.84
N THR A 330 10.37 4.46 18.37
CA THR A 330 11.07 3.17 18.15
C THR A 330 10.29 1.95 18.67
N ASN A 331 9.41 2.14 19.65
CA ASN A 331 8.71 1.08 20.39
C ASN A 331 7.22 0.90 20.01
N LYS A 332 6.76 1.42 18.86
CA LYS A 332 5.36 1.26 18.41
C LYS A 332 5.28 0.51 17.07
N ASP A 333 4.39 -0.46 16.94
CA ASP A 333 4.24 -1.30 15.75
C ASP A 333 3.27 -0.72 14.69
N GLY A 334 3.31 0.60 14.48
CA GLY A 334 2.39 1.27 13.56
C GLY A 334 2.57 1.04 12.05
N LEU A 335 3.42 0.11 11.64
CA LEU A 335 3.63 -0.15 10.21
C LEU A 335 4.06 -1.61 10.03
N VAL A 336 3.20 -2.35 9.35
CA VAL A 336 3.33 -3.80 9.18
C VAL A 336 3.51 -4.06 7.70
N VAL A 337 4.50 -4.90 7.37
CA VAL A 337 4.56 -5.56 6.05
C VAL A 337 4.40 -7.05 6.28
N GLN A 338 3.48 -7.66 5.52
CA GLN A 338 3.24 -9.10 5.57
C GLN A 338 3.44 -9.74 4.19
N GLU A 339 3.81 -11.03 4.15
CA GLU A 339 3.97 -11.81 2.91
C GLU A 339 3.41 -13.24 2.99
N TYR A 340 3.12 -13.80 1.82
CA TYR A 340 2.93 -15.23 1.58
C TYR A 340 3.80 -15.74 0.43
#